data_AF-A0A939W2F8-F1
#
_entry.id   AF-A0A939W2F8-F1
#
_cell.length_a   1.000
_cell.length_b   1.000
_cell.length_c   1.000
_cell.angle_alpha   90.00
_cell.angle_beta   90.00
_cell.angle_gamma   90.00
#
_symmetry.space_group_name_H-M   'P 1'
#
loop_
_entity.id
_entity.type
_entity.pdbx_description
1 polymer ?
#
loop_
_entity_poly.entity_id
_entity_poly.type
_entity_poly.pdbx_seq_one_letter_code
_entity_poly.pdbx_strand_id
1 'polypeptide(L)'
;MNITIKDFVHLLSQKDLAYGHARGWLEDQDERFCDNPLDRRTAARIIHRYIKIELRIPDLPDISAANVLADLYTCRACVNDVAQVFLRGIMQAREVEQDGKIFEIFDMGGLVTQDEVSKLMHAFASVCSSI
;
A
#
# COMPACT_ATOMS: atom_id res chain seq x y z
N MET A 1 -0.43 0.01 18.18
CA MET A 1 0.97 -0.38 17.91
C MET A 1 1.18 -0.34 16.41
N ASN A 2 2.30 0.23 15.96
CA ASN A 2 2.66 0.27 14.54
C ASN A 2 3.36 -1.04 14.15
N ILE A 3 3.21 -1.44 12.90
CA ILE A 3 3.91 -2.62 12.37
C ILE A 3 5.21 -2.21 11.67
N THR A 4 6.16 -3.13 11.59
CA THR A 4 7.39 -2.93 10.81
C THR A 4 7.21 -3.39 9.36
N ILE A 5 8.14 -3.01 8.48
CA ILE A 5 8.19 -3.53 7.10
C ILE A 5 8.31 -5.06 7.12
N LYS A 6 9.16 -5.61 7.98
CA LYS A 6 9.37 -7.04 8.14
C LYS A 6 8.08 -7.78 8.51
N ASP A 7 7.34 -7.27 9.50
CA ASP A 7 6.06 -7.86 9.92
C ASP A 7 5.08 -7.89 8.75
N PHE A 8 5.02 -6.78 8.01
CA PHE A 8 4.12 -6.65 6.87
C PHE A 8 4.45 -7.61 5.73
N VAL A 9 5.73 -7.74 5.36
CA VAL A 9 6.18 -8.67 4.33
C VAL A 9 5.85 -10.12 4.69
N HIS A 10 6.05 -10.48 5.96
CA HIS A 10 5.71 -11.80 6.46
C HIS A 10 4.20 -12.07 6.35
N LEU A 11 3.36 -11.11 6.74
CA LEU A 11 1.90 -11.21 6.64
C LEU A 11 1.41 -11.29 5.19
N LEU A 12 2.00 -10.49 4.29
CA LEU A 12 1.56 -10.41 2.90
C LEU A 12 1.89 -11.66 2.09
N SER A 13 3.09 -12.21 2.28
CA SER A 13 3.67 -13.19 1.34
C SER A 13 4.03 -14.54 1.97
N GLN A 14 4.20 -14.59 3.30
CA GLN A 14 4.82 -15.73 4.00
C GLN A 14 6.22 -16.09 3.45
N LYS A 15 6.89 -15.17 2.75
CA LYS A 15 8.27 -15.29 2.24
C LYS A 15 9.20 -14.40 3.05
N ASP A 16 10.50 -14.61 2.86
CA ASP A 16 11.53 -13.73 3.42
C ASP A 16 11.76 -12.49 2.54
N LEU A 17 12.45 -11.50 3.11
CA LEU A 17 12.77 -10.23 2.46
C LEU A 17 13.68 -10.44 1.23
N ALA A 18 14.64 -11.36 1.32
CA ALA A 18 15.59 -11.64 0.24
C ALA A 18 14.87 -12.17 -1.01
N TYR A 19 13.86 -13.04 -0.82
CA TYR A 19 12.99 -13.49 -1.89
C TYR A 19 12.25 -12.31 -2.51
N GLY A 20 11.59 -11.47 -1.71
CA GLY A 20 10.81 -10.35 -2.25
C GLY A 20 11.65 -9.34 -3.02
N HIS A 21 12.88 -9.11 -2.56
CA HIS A 21 13.84 -8.27 -3.24
C HIS A 21 14.33 -8.91 -4.55
N ALA A 22 14.75 -10.19 -4.53
CA ALA A 22 15.17 -10.91 -5.73
C ALA A 22 14.07 -10.99 -6.81
N ARG A 23 12.81 -10.98 -6.39
CA ARG A 23 11.63 -10.98 -7.27
C ARG A 23 11.24 -9.58 -7.77
N GLY A 24 11.76 -8.53 -7.14
CA GLY A 24 11.59 -7.13 -7.57
C GLY A 24 10.32 -6.45 -7.04
N TRP A 25 9.61 -7.05 -6.07
CA TRP A 25 8.49 -6.38 -5.41
C TRP A 25 8.87 -5.70 -4.09
N LEU A 26 10.08 -5.97 -3.57
CA LEU A 26 10.76 -5.16 -2.55
C LEU A 26 11.93 -4.39 -3.17
N GLU A 27 12.24 -3.25 -2.58
CA GLU A 27 13.44 -2.45 -2.88
C GLU A 27 14.54 -2.72 -1.86
N ASP A 28 15.80 -2.39 -2.20
CA ASP A 28 16.96 -2.48 -1.30
C ASP A 28 16.68 -1.89 0.10
N GLN A 29 15.94 -0.77 0.15
CA GLN A 29 15.64 -0.09 1.40
C GLN A 29 14.67 -0.88 2.29
N ASP A 30 13.75 -1.65 1.71
CA ASP A 30 12.79 -2.47 2.46
C ASP A 30 13.50 -3.59 3.21
N GLU A 31 14.53 -4.18 2.58
CA GLU A 31 15.35 -5.23 3.20
C GLU A 31 16.31 -4.63 4.25
N ARG A 32 17.00 -3.54 3.91
CA ARG A 32 18.01 -2.92 4.79
C ARG A 32 17.42 -2.26 6.05
N PHE A 33 16.21 -1.73 5.95
CA PHE A 33 15.53 -1.03 7.04
C PHE A 33 14.24 -1.74 7.46
N CYS A 34 14.24 -3.07 7.38
CA CYS A 34 13.04 -3.87 7.58
C CYS A 34 12.40 -3.74 8.98
N ASP A 35 13.16 -3.34 9.99
CA ASP A 35 12.65 -3.09 11.35
C ASP A 35 12.05 -1.67 11.53
N ASN A 36 12.11 -0.81 10.51
CA ASN A 36 11.47 0.50 10.57
C ASN A 36 9.94 0.38 10.59
N PRO A 37 9.24 1.31 11.26
CA PRO A 37 7.78 1.43 11.13
C PRO A 37 7.36 1.55 9.67
N LEU A 38 6.34 0.79 9.28
CA LEU A 38 5.78 0.84 7.95
C LEU A 38 4.93 2.11 7.78
N ASP A 39 5.27 2.93 6.79
CA ASP A 39 4.39 4.01 6.33
C ASP A 39 3.46 3.53 5.20
N ARG A 40 2.37 4.26 5.00
CA ARG A 40 1.32 3.90 4.05
C ARG A 40 1.81 3.92 2.60
N ARG A 41 2.73 4.80 2.23
CA ARG A 41 3.31 4.81 0.88
C ARG A 41 4.14 3.55 0.60
N THR A 42 4.92 3.08 1.57
CA THR A 42 5.73 1.87 1.44
C THR A 42 4.82 0.66 1.35
N ALA A 43 3.78 0.60 2.20
CA ALA A 43 2.76 -0.44 2.11
C ALA A 43 2.11 -0.49 0.73
N ALA A 44 1.65 0.66 0.20
CA ALA A 44 1.02 0.75 -1.12
C ALA A 44 1.92 0.22 -2.24
N ARG A 45 3.19 0.65 -2.25
CA ARG A 45 4.19 0.20 -3.24
C ARG A 45 4.42 -1.31 -3.17
N ILE A 46 4.66 -1.85 -1.97
CA ILE A 46 4.92 -3.27 -1.77
C ILE A 46 3.73 -4.11 -2.25
N ILE A 47 2.50 -3.74 -1.85
CA ILE A 47 1.28 -4.45 -2.24
C ILE A 47 1.09 -4.40 -3.75
N HIS A 48 1.15 -3.21 -4.35
CA HIS A 48 0.92 -3.05 -5.79
C HIS A 48 1.92 -3.88 -6.60
N ARG A 49 3.22 -3.82 -6.25
CA ARG A 49 4.23 -4.62 -6.94
C ARG A 49 4.05 -6.11 -6.72
N TYR A 50 3.67 -6.54 -5.51
CA TYR A 50 3.38 -7.95 -5.24
C TYR A 50 2.22 -8.47 -6.09
N ILE A 51 1.12 -7.71 -6.18
CA ILE A 51 -0.04 -8.00 -7.05
C ILE A 51 0.38 -8.18 -8.50
N LYS A 52 1.22 -7.26 -9.00
CA LYS A 52 1.67 -7.27 -10.40
C LYS A 52 2.64 -8.42 -10.69
N ILE A 53 3.58 -8.68 -9.79
CA ILE A 53 4.71 -9.58 -10.03
C ILE A 53 4.37 -11.02 -9.67
N GLU A 54 3.84 -11.24 -8.47
CA GLU A 54 3.57 -12.59 -7.97
C GLU A 54 2.18 -13.07 -8.38
N LEU A 55 1.17 -12.21 -8.30
CA LEU A 55 -0.20 -12.59 -8.67
C LEU A 55 -0.51 -12.37 -10.15
N ARG A 56 0.38 -11.71 -10.91
CA ARG A 56 0.23 -11.43 -12.35
C ARG A 56 -1.04 -10.65 -12.69
N ILE A 57 -1.55 -9.87 -11.75
CA ILE A 57 -2.73 -9.05 -11.96
C ILE A 57 -2.28 -7.72 -12.57
N PRO A 58 -2.79 -7.35 -13.76
CA PRO A 58 -2.39 -6.10 -14.41
C PRO A 58 -2.97 -4.90 -13.67
N ASP A 59 -2.26 -3.77 -13.80
CA ASP A 59 -2.69 -2.44 -13.37
C ASP A 59 -4.09 -2.12 -13.93
N LEU A 60 -4.91 -1.44 -13.13
CA LEU A 60 -6.13 -0.79 -13.64
C LEU A 60 -5.73 0.23 -14.71
N PRO A 61 -6.36 0.22 -15.90
CA PRO A 61 -5.97 1.09 -17.02
C PRO A 61 -6.35 2.56 -16.78
N ASP A 62 -7.43 2.79 -16.04
CA ASP A 62 -7.87 4.13 -15.63
C ASP A 62 -7.78 4.26 -14.11
N ILE A 63 -7.00 5.25 -13.68
CA ILE A 63 -6.81 5.59 -12.26
C ILE A 63 -7.42 6.96 -11.92
N SER A 64 -8.14 7.60 -12.85
CA SER A 64 -8.67 8.95 -12.68
C SER A 64 -9.64 9.09 -11.50
N ALA A 65 -10.34 8.02 -11.14
CA ALA A 65 -11.20 7.97 -9.95
C ALA A 65 -10.42 8.19 -8.63
N ALA A 66 -9.11 7.95 -8.61
CA ALA A 66 -8.28 8.22 -7.43
C ALA A 66 -8.03 9.72 -7.20
N ASN A 67 -8.36 10.59 -8.15
CA ASN A 67 -8.20 12.05 -8.01
C ASN A 67 -9.07 12.66 -6.91
N VAL A 68 -9.97 11.88 -6.29
CA VAL A 68 -10.67 12.27 -5.06
C VAL A 68 -9.71 12.47 -3.89
N LEU A 69 -8.56 11.78 -3.88
CA LEU A 69 -7.52 11.90 -2.87
C LEU A 69 -6.76 13.22 -3.06
N ALA A 70 -6.94 14.15 -2.14
CA ALA A 70 -6.38 15.50 -2.21
C ALA A 70 -4.84 15.51 -2.22
N ASP A 71 -4.20 14.50 -1.62
CA ASP A 71 -2.74 14.38 -1.53
C ASP A 71 -2.12 13.45 -2.59
N LEU A 72 -2.90 12.89 -3.53
CA LEU A 72 -2.43 11.88 -4.49
C LEU A 72 -1.15 12.29 -5.23
N TYR A 73 -1.08 13.57 -5.64
CA TYR A 73 0.03 14.10 -6.44
C TYR A 73 1.16 14.72 -5.62
N THR A 74 1.10 14.66 -4.28
CA THR A 74 2.19 15.12 -3.40
C THR A 74 3.49 14.35 -3.67
N CYS A 75 3.38 13.07 -4.05
CA CYS A 75 4.48 12.26 -4.57
C CYS A 75 4.13 11.74 -5.97
N ARG A 76 4.66 12.38 -7.02
CA ARG A 76 4.42 11.97 -8.42
C ARG A 76 4.83 10.51 -8.71
N ALA A 77 5.93 10.05 -8.12
CA ALA A 77 6.41 8.68 -8.30
C ALA A 77 5.50 7.64 -7.62
N CYS A 78 4.69 8.05 -6.64
CA CYS A 78 3.83 7.17 -5.85
C CYS A 78 2.41 7.06 -6.41
N VAL A 79 2.02 7.94 -7.34
CA VAL A 79 0.63 8.07 -7.83
C VAL A 79 0.05 6.73 -8.27
N ASN A 80 0.79 5.97 -9.08
CA ASN A 80 0.29 4.70 -9.58
C ASN A 80 0.13 3.68 -8.45
N ASP A 81 1.15 3.51 -7.59
CA ASP A 81 1.10 2.56 -6.48
C ASP A 81 -0.10 2.85 -5.55
N VAL A 82 -0.29 4.12 -5.19
CA VAL A 82 -1.39 4.58 -4.33
C VAL A 82 -2.74 4.36 -5.00
N ALA A 83 -2.89 4.79 -6.26
CA ALA A 83 -4.16 4.66 -6.96
C ALA A 83 -4.58 3.19 -7.15
N GLN A 84 -3.63 2.29 -7.45
CA GLN A 84 -3.91 0.87 -7.63
C GLN A 84 -4.42 0.21 -6.35
N VAL A 85 -3.82 0.49 -5.20
CA VAL A 85 -4.29 -0.10 -3.92
C VAL A 85 -5.57 0.57 -3.42
N PHE A 86 -5.76 1.85 -3.68
CA PHE A 86 -6.97 2.59 -3.30
C PHE A 86 -8.19 2.15 -4.12
N LEU A 87 -8.09 2.15 -5.45
CA LEU A 87 -9.21 1.80 -6.33
C LEU A 87 -9.59 0.33 -6.27
N ARG A 88 -8.67 -0.55 -5.84
CA ARG A 88 -8.97 -1.95 -5.53
C ARG A 88 -9.59 -2.14 -4.15
N GLY A 89 -9.72 -1.07 -3.37
CA GLY A 89 -10.27 -1.11 -2.01
C GLY A 89 -9.34 -1.76 -0.97
N ILE A 90 -8.05 -1.94 -1.28
CA ILE A 90 -7.09 -2.59 -0.38
C ILE A 90 -6.64 -1.63 0.72
N MET A 91 -6.36 -0.38 0.36
CA MET A 91 -6.01 0.69 1.30
C MET A 91 -6.97 1.86 1.16
N GLN A 92 -7.70 2.17 2.23
CA GLN A 92 -8.74 3.20 2.25
C GLN A 92 -8.16 4.60 2.50
N ALA A 93 -8.87 5.63 2.06
CA ALA A 93 -8.57 7.02 2.40
C ALA A 93 -8.74 7.29 3.91
N ARG A 94 -8.17 8.39 4.37
CA ARG A 94 -8.44 9.02 5.66
C ARG A 94 -9.09 10.36 5.42
N GLU A 95 -10.07 10.71 6.24
CA GLU A 95 -10.67 12.04 6.23
C GLU A 95 -9.86 12.98 7.10
N VAL A 96 -9.59 14.17 6.58
CA VAL A 96 -8.97 15.27 7.33
C VAL A 96 -9.81 16.52 7.20
N GLU A 97 -10.01 17.21 8.32
CA GLU A 97 -10.66 18.53 8.33
C GLU A 97 -9.61 19.62 8.26
N GLN A 98 -9.73 20.50 7.27
CA GLN A 98 -8.91 21.70 7.12
C GLN A 98 -9.81 22.88 6.76
N ASP A 99 -9.73 23.96 7.54
CA ASP A 99 -10.52 25.20 7.34
C ASP A 99 -12.04 24.95 7.21
N GLY A 100 -12.57 24.02 8.02
CA GLY A 100 -13.99 23.67 8.03
C GLY A 100 -14.45 22.85 6.81
N LYS A 101 -13.52 22.29 6.04
CA LYS A 101 -13.79 21.39 4.91
C LYS A 101 -13.17 20.02 5.16
N ILE A 102 -13.88 18.96 4.81
CA ILE A 102 -13.39 17.58 4.86
C ILE A 102 -12.75 17.24 3.51
N PHE A 103 -11.55 16.69 3.56
CA PHE A 103 -10.82 16.16 2.42
C PHE A 103 -10.49 14.69 2.65
N GLU A 104 -10.57 13.90 1.59
CA GLU A 104 -10.01 12.55 1.58
C GLU A 104 -8.53 12.64 1.22
N ILE A 105 -7.67 12.04 2.04
CA ILE A 105 -6.25 11.90 1.77
C ILE A 105 -5.84 10.44 1.87
N PHE A 106 -4.82 10.05 1.13
CA PHE A 106 -4.16 8.77 1.33
C PHE A 106 -3.31 8.78 2.59
N ASP A 107 -2.78 9.93 3.03
CA ASP A 107 -1.87 10.05 4.17
C ASP A 107 -0.59 9.21 3.95
N MET A 108 0.16 9.56 2.91
CA MET A 108 1.35 8.81 2.47
C MET A 108 2.40 8.58 3.58
N GLY A 109 2.55 9.54 4.49
CA GLY A 109 3.49 9.47 5.62
C GLY A 109 2.90 8.86 6.88
N GLY A 110 1.60 8.57 6.91
CA GLY A 110 0.93 7.94 8.03
C GLY A 110 1.49 6.54 8.28
N LEU A 111 1.76 6.23 9.55
CA LEU A 111 2.21 4.88 9.94
C LEU A 111 1.04 3.90 9.93
N VAL A 112 1.32 2.67 9.50
CA VAL A 112 0.38 1.57 9.45
C VAL A 112 0.31 0.92 10.83
N THR A 113 -0.91 0.84 11.37
CA THR A 113 -1.19 0.22 12.66
C THR A 113 -1.56 -1.26 12.51
N GLN A 114 -1.51 -2.02 13.60
CA GLN A 114 -2.02 -3.40 13.63
C GLN A 114 -3.50 -3.53 13.23
N ASP A 115 -4.33 -2.54 13.60
CA ASP A 115 -5.75 -2.56 13.23
C ASP A 115 -5.94 -2.30 11.74
N GLU A 116 -5.13 -1.39 11.19
CA GLU A 116 -5.15 -1.08 9.76
C GLU A 116 -4.66 -2.26 8.93
N VAL A 117 -3.56 -2.91 9.33
CA VAL A 117 -3.03 -4.05 8.57
C VAL A 117 -4.02 -5.22 8.55
N SER A 118 -4.75 -5.44 9.64
CA SER A 118 -5.77 -6.49 9.69
C SER A 118 -6.88 -6.24 8.67
N LYS A 119 -7.36 -5.00 8.56
CA LYS A 119 -8.37 -4.59 7.56
C LYS A 119 -7.83 -4.70 6.14
N LEU A 120 -6.60 -4.24 5.93
CA LEU A 120 -5.90 -4.31 4.65
C LEU A 120 -5.73 -5.76 4.19
N MET A 121 -5.28 -6.67 5.05
CA MET A 121 -5.09 -8.08 4.70
C MET A 121 -6.41 -8.78 4.38
N HIS A 122 -7.50 -8.43 5.08
CA HIS A 122 -8.83 -8.91 4.73
C HIS A 122 -9.29 -8.40 3.35
N ALA A 123 -9.11 -7.10 3.07
CA ALA A 123 -9.44 -6.52 1.77
C ALA A 123 -8.60 -7.12 0.63
N PHE A 124 -7.30 -7.30 0.87
CA PHE A 124 -6.37 -7.93 -0.06
C PHE A 124 -6.80 -9.37 -0.42
N ALA A 125 -7.16 -10.18 0.58
CA ALA A 125 -7.65 -11.53 0.35
C ALA A 125 -8.95 -11.56 -0.49
N SER A 126 -9.84 -10.59 -0.26
CA SER A 126 -11.09 -10.45 -1.05
C SER A 126 -10.79 -10.13 -2.52
N VAL A 127 -9.85 -9.22 -2.79
CA VAL A 127 -9.39 -8.90 -4.15
C VAL A 127 -8.78 -10.13 -4.81
N CYS A 128 -7.93 -10.86 -4.10
CA CYS A 128 -7.28 -12.07 -4.65
C CYS A 128 -8.26 -13.22 -4.92
N SER A 129 -9.38 -13.28 -4.19
CA SER A 129 -10.41 -14.32 -4.37
C SER A 129 -11.39 -14.01 -5.50
N SER A 130 -11.40 -12.77 -6.00
CA SER A 130 -12.32 -12.30 -7.05
C SER A 130 -11.74 -12.41 -8.47
N ILE A 131 -10.57 -13.05 -8.59
CA ILE A 131 -9.74 -13.19 -9.80
C ILE A 131 -9.60 -14.68 -10.10
#